data_AF-B7QBD0-F1
#
_entry.id   AF-B7QBD0-F1
#
_cell.length_a   1.000
_cell.length_b   1.000
_cell.length_c   1.000
_cell.angle_alpha   90.00
_cell.angle_beta   90.00
_cell.angle_gamma   90.00
#
_symmetry.space_group_name_H-M   'P 1'
#
loop_
_entity.id
_entity.type
_entity.pdbx_description
1 polymer ?
#
loop_
_entity_poly.entity_id
_entity_poly.type
_entity_poly.pdbx_seq_one_letter_code
_entity_poly.pdbx_strand_id
1 'polypeptide(L)'
;RVQSGSWGIWSVLGVSPDPEKVAAIRGSERPRTKEELRSVLGLCGYYREYDNNYAAKAIPLTTLTRRGVPDPIPWPQEAEDALIKLKDSLCNAVALYTPEPREPYWPFPDASATAAGACLAQVGEDGAEKPIAFASHRFTPTQTRWSTIEREAFAIIWALKEFDYWLFGARIHVVS
;
A
#
# COMPACT_ATOMS: atom_id res chain seq x y z
N ARG A 1 42.37 -18.94 -26.16
CA ARG A 1 42.21 -19.97 -25.11
C ARG A 1 41.60 -19.23 -23.91
N VAL A 2 40.28 -18.97 -23.83
CA VAL A 2 39.09 -19.85 -23.72
C VAL A 2 39.16 -20.85 -22.56
N GLN A 3 38.07 -20.85 -21.79
CA GLN A 3 37.56 -21.79 -20.75
C GLN A 3 37.73 -21.30 -19.30
N SER A 4 36.68 -20.75 -18.66
CA SER A 4 35.41 -21.35 -18.15
C SER A 4 35.62 -22.06 -16.82
N GLY A 5 34.81 -21.91 -15.77
CA GLY A 5 33.51 -21.26 -15.59
C GLY A 5 32.89 -21.80 -14.28
N SER A 6 31.83 -21.17 -13.76
CA SER A 6 30.70 -21.85 -13.07
C SER A 6 29.85 -20.89 -12.21
N TRP A 7 28.75 -20.44 -12.81
CA TRP A 7 27.39 -20.33 -12.25
C TRP A 7 27.12 -19.39 -11.05
N GLY A 8 26.51 -18.26 -11.39
CA GLY A 8 25.80 -17.37 -10.48
C GLY A 8 25.08 -16.32 -11.30
N ILE A 9 23.97 -16.71 -11.92
CA ILE A 9 23.06 -15.86 -12.67
C ILE A 9 22.45 -14.89 -11.64
N TRP A 10 23.12 -13.75 -11.39
CA TRP A 10 22.46 -12.64 -10.71
C TRP A 10 21.42 -12.13 -11.68
N SER A 11 20.18 -12.54 -11.42
CA SER A 11 18.97 -12.19 -12.14
C SER A 11 18.98 -10.72 -12.55
N VAL A 12 19.23 -10.50 -13.84
CA VAL A 12 18.75 -9.35 -14.59
C VAL A 12 17.28 -9.07 -14.22
N LEU A 13 16.96 -7.84 -13.82
CA LEU A 13 15.60 -7.28 -13.70
C LEU A 13 14.72 -7.72 -12.51
N GLY A 14 15.16 -7.51 -11.26
CA GLY A 14 14.28 -7.72 -10.10
C GLY A 14 14.59 -6.76 -8.95
N VAL A 15 14.04 -5.54 -9.01
CA VAL A 15 13.99 -4.68 -7.82
C VAL A 15 13.05 -5.36 -6.83
N SER A 16 13.62 -6.06 -5.84
CA SER A 16 12.83 -6.55 -4.72
C SER A 16 12.29 -5.36 -3.95
N PRO A 17 11.03 -5.40 -3.50
CA PRO A 17 10.45 -4.32 -2.71
C PRO A 17 11.25 -4.21 -1.42
N ASP A 18 11.53 -2.98 -1.02
CA ASP A 18 12.35 -2.70 0.16
C ASP A 18 11.84 -3.54 1.35
N PRO A 19 12.68 -4.44 1.92
CA PRO A 19 12.26 -5.34 2.99
C PRO A 19 11.64 -4.60 4.18
N GLU A 20 12.07 -3.37 4.46
CA GLU A 20 11.52 -2.56 5.55
C GLU A 20 10.09 -2.08 5.25
N LYS A 21 9.79 -1.73 4.00
CA LYS A 21 8.45 -1.29 3.57
C LYS A 21 7.47 -2.46 3.45
N VAL A 22 7.96 -3.60 2.96
CA VAL A 22 7.22 -4.88 2.99
C VAL A 22 6.92 -5.26 4.44
N ALA A 23 7.90 -5.13 5.34
CA ALA A 23 7.71 -5.39 6.76
C ALA A 23 6.70 -4.42 7.40
N ALA A 24 6.67 -3.15 6.99
CA ALA A 24 5.68 -2.18 7.46
C ALA A 24 4.25 -2.54 7.02
N ILE A 25 4.06 -2.92 5.75
CA ILE A 25 2.74 -3.36 5.24
C ILE A 25 2.31 -4.67 5.92
N ARG A 26 3.22 -5.64 6.05
CA ARG A 26 2.96 -6.89 6.78
C ARG A 26 2.65 -6.66 8.25
N GLY A 27 3.41 -5.79 8.90
CA GLY A 27 3.32 -5.46 10.32
C GLY A 27 2.23 -4.45 10.69
N SER A 28 1.55 -3.87 9.70
CA SER A 28 0.43 -2.96 9.95
C SER A 28 -0.64 -3.63 10.82
N GLU A 29 -1.15 -2.92 11.82
CA GLU A 29 -2.20 -3.46 12.71
C GLU A 29 -3.45 -3.85 11.92
N ARG A 30 -4.18 -4.85 12.43
CA ARG A 30 -5.49 -5.21 11.89
C ARG A 30 -6.48 -4.04 12.06
N PRO A 31 -7.31 -3.74 11.04
CA PRO A 31 -8.42 -2.80 11.15
C PRO A 31 -9.33 -3.14 12.33
N ARG A 32 -9.65 -2.17 13.19
CA ARG A 32 -10.52 -2.40 14.35
C ARG A 32 -11.98 -2.14 14.02
N THR A 33 -12.23 -1.19 13.12
CA THR A 33 -13.57 -0.78 12.69
C THR A 33 -13.87 -1.20 11.26
N LYS A 34 -15.15 -1.14 10.90
CA LYS A 34 -15.61 -1.45 9.53
C LYS A 34 -15.14 -0.41 8.52
N GLU A 35 -15.04 0.85 8.92
CA GLU A 35 -14.52 1.93 8.06
C GLU A 35 -13.06 1.67 7.70
N GLU A 36 -12.22 1.33 8.68
CA GLU A 36 -10.82 0.99 8.45
C GLU A 36 -10.69 -0.23 7.54
N LEU A 37 -11.51 -1.27 7.76
CA LEU A 37 -11.48 -2.46 6.91
C LEU A 37 -11.91 -2.16 5.47
N ARG A 38 -12.90 -1.28 5.27
CA ARG A 38 -13.29 -0.83 3.93
C ARG A 38 -12.20 -0.03 3.23
N SER A 39 -11.48 0.82 3.96
CA SER A 39 -10.33 1.56 3.41
C SER A 39 -9.24 0.61 2.93
N VAL A 40 -8.87 -0.39 3.74
CA VAL A 40 -7.89 -1.42 3.34
C VAL A 40 -8.37 -2.22 2.12
N LEU A 41 -9.65 -2.64 2.10
CA LEU A 41 -10.23 -3.34 0.95
C LEU A 41 -10.32 -2.46 -0.30
N GLY A 42 -10.51 -1.15 -0.14
CA GLY A 42 -10.46 -0.18 -1.23
C GLY A 42 -9.07 -0.13 -1.85
N LEU A 43 -8.04 0.02 -1.01
CA LEU A 43 -6.64 0.02 -1.44
C LEU A 43 -6.25 -1.30 -2.12
N CYS A 44 -6.51 -2.45 -1.49
CA CYS A 44 -6.19 -3.74 -2.10
C CYS A 44 -7.02 -3.99 -3.38
N GLY A 45 -8.25 -3.50 -3.43
CA GLY A 45 -9.13 -3.61 -4.59
C GLY A 45 -8.68 -2.76 -5.78
N TYR A 46 -8.02 -1.64 -5.52
CA TYR A 46 -7.36 -0.83 -6.54
C TYR A 46 -6.31 -1.63 -7.31
N TYR A 47 -5.55 -2.49 -6.63
CA TYR A 47 -4.50 -3.32 -7.21
C TYR A 47 -4.95 -4.75 -7.58
N ARG A 48 -6.26 -4.99 -7.69
CA ARG A 48 -6.80 -6.34 -7.95
C ARG A 48 -6.27 -7.00 -9.23
N GLU A 49 -5.86 -6.20 -10.21
CA GLU A 49 -5.30 -6.66 -11.48
C GLU A 49 -3.91 -7.30 -11.34
N TYR A 50 -3.21 -7.03 -10.24
CA TYR A 50 -1.93 -7.64 -9.88
C TYR A 50 -2.07 -8.84 -8.93
N ASP A 51 -3.29 -9.15 -8.46
CA ASP A 51 -3.58 -10.27 -7.57
C ASP A 51 -4.54 -11.28 -8.23
N ASN A 52 -3.95 -12.33 -8.80
CA ASN A 52 -4.68 -13.51 -9.23
C ASN A 52 -5.39 -14.14 -8.01
N ASN A 53 -6.73 -13.98 -7.98
CA ASN A 53 -7.67 -14.38 -6.91
C ASN A 53 -7.94 -13.34 -5.81
N TYR A 54 -7.74 -12.04 -6.07
CA TYR A 54 -8.17 -10.97 -5.16
C TYR A 54 -9.61 -11.17 -4.65
N ALA A 55 -10.55 -11.43 -5.56
CA ALA A 55 -11.97 -11.57 -5.22
C ALA A 55 -12.20 -12.67 -4.19
N ALA A 56 -11.56 -13.84 -4.34
CA ALA A 56 -11.70 -14.96 -3.42
C ALA A 56 -11.10 -14.63 -2.04
N LYS A 57 -9.94 -13.96 -2.00
CA LYS A 57 -9.27 -13.53 -0.76
C LYS A 57 -10.06 -12.43 -0.04
N ALA A 58 -10.75 -11.56 -0.77
CA ALA A 58 -11.51 -10.44 -0.19
C ALA A 58 -12.89 -10.85 0.36
N ILE A 59 -13.45 -12.02 0.00
CA ILE A 59 -14.76 -12.50 0.50
C ILE A 59 -14.88 -12.52 2.04
N PRO A 60 -13.96 -13.15 2.80
CA PRO A 60 -14.07 -13.19 4.26
C PRO A 60 -14.03 -11.79 4.88
N LEU A 61 -13.24 -10.88 4.33
CA LEU A 61 -13.10 -9.50 4.82
C LEU A 61 -14.31 -8.63 4.43
N THR A 62 -14.78 -8.71 3.19
CA THR A 62 -15.99 -7.99 2.75
C THR A 62 -17.22 -8.45 3.52
N THR A 63 -17.29 -9.73 3.93
CA THR A 63 -18.35 -10.25 4.80
C THR A 63 -18.37 -9.54 6.16
N LEU A 64 -17.20 -9.22 6.73
CA LEU A 64 -17.09 -8.48 8.00
C LEU A 64 -17.55 -7.01 7.88
N THR A 65 -17.60 -6.45 6.67
CA THR A 65 -18.09 -5.09 6.43
C THR A 65 -19.63 -5.01 6.25
N ARG A 66 -20.34 -6.14 6.26
CA ARG A 66 -21.80 -6.20 6.04
C ARG A 66 -22.59 -5.60 7.20
N ARG A 67 -23.83 -5.21 6.89
CA ARG A 67 -24.82 -4.77 7.88
C ARG A 67 -25.17 -5.97 8.78
N GLY A 68 -25.07 -5.80 10.10
CA GLY A 68 -25.33 -6.87 11.09
C GLY A 68 -24.10 -7.46 11.78
N VAL A 69 -22.89 -7.23 11.26
CA VAL A 69 -21.65 -7.58 11.98
C VAL A 69 -21.41 -6.58 13.12
N PRO A 70 -20.96 -6.98 14.32
CA PRO A 70 -20.62 -6.03 15.38
C PRO A 70 -19.40 -5.17 15.03
N ASP A 71 -19.29 -4.01 15.69
CA ASP A 71 -18.13 -3.13 15.69
C ASP A 71 -17.72 -2.93 17.16
N PRO A 72 -16.49 -3.29 17.60
CA PRO A 72 -15.34 -3.74 16.82
C PRO A 72 -15.50 -5.12 16.16
N ILE A 73 -14.74 -5.32 15.08
CA ILE A 73 -14.78 -6.53 14.25
C ILE A 73 -14.28 -7.75 15.04
N PRO A 74 -14.99 -8.90 15.02
CA PRO A 74 -14.65 -10.07 15.83
C PRO A 74 -13.42 -10.87 15.36
N TRP A 75 -12.80 -10.53 14.22
CA TRP A 75 -11.61 -11.16 13.64
C TRP A 75 -11.55 -12.70 13.77
N PRO A 76 -12.42 -13.43 13.03
CA PRO A 76 -12.28 -14.87 12.91
C PRO A 76 -10.98 -15.22 12.17
N GLN A 77 -10.45 -16.42 12.40
CA GLN A 77 -9.16 -16.85 11.84
C GLN A 77 -9.13 -16.76 10.31
N GLU A 78 -10.25 -17.07 9.65
CA GLU A 78 -10.37 -17.00 8.19
C GLU A 78 -10.19 -15.58 7.65
N ALA A 79 -10.59 -14.57 8.42
CA ALA A 79 -10.40 -13.17 8.07
C ALA A 79 -8.96 -12.70 8.31
N GLU A 80 -8.32 -13.16 9.38
CA GLU A 80 -6.91 -12.87 9.66
C GLU A 80 -6.02 -13.42 8.53
N ASP A 81 -6.22 -14.68 8.17
CA ASP A 81 -5.50 -15.34 7.07
C ASP A 81 -5.72 -14.64 5.74
N ALA A 82 -6.94 -14.16 5.50
CA ALA A 82 -7.27 -13.40 4.30
C ALA A 82 -6.59 -12.03 4.26
N LEU A 83 -6.52 -11.33 5.39
CA LEU A 83 -5.82 -10.05 5.50
C LEU A 83 -4.34 -10.22 5.23
N ILE A 84 -3.71 -11.25 5.81
CA ILE A 84 -2.29 -11.57 5.59
C ILE A 84 -2.05 -11.85 4.10
N LYS A 85 -2.87 -12.71 3.48
CA LYS A 85 -2.75 -13.03 2.05
C LYS A 85 -2.91 -11.80 1.15
N LEU A 86 -3.83 -10.89 1.47
CA LEU A 86 -3.99 -9.65 0.71
C LEU A 86 -2.79 -8.71 0.87
N LYS A 87 -2.24 -8.58 2.08
CA LYS A 87 -1.03 -7.80 2.32
C LYS A 87 0.16 -8.37 1.56
N ASP A 88 0.32 -9.68 1.52
CA ASP A 88 1.38 -10.35 0.75
C ASP A 88 1.22 -10.15 -0.76
N SER A 89 0.00 -10.28 -1.29
CA SER A 89 -0.28 -9.96 -2.69
C SER A 89 0.09 -8.51 -3.03
N LEU A 90 -0.25 -7.57 -2.16
CA LEU A 90 0.05 -6.15 -2.34
C LEU A 90 1.57 -5.90 -2.33
N CYS A 91 2.32 -6.56 -1.44
CA CYS A 91 3.78 -6.48 -1.42
C CYS A 91 4.41 -7.03 -2.71
N ASN A 92 3.86 -8.14 -3.23
CA ASN A 92 4.31 -8.71 -4.50
C ASN A 92 3.95 -7.82 -5.70
N ALA A 93 2.80 -7.14 -5.69
CA ALA A 93 2.43 -6.22 -6.76
C ALA A 93 3.43 -5.05 -6.87
N VAL A 94 3.85 -4.50 -5.73
CA VAL A 94 4.88 -3.45 -5.68
C VAL A 94 6.24 -3.94 -6.15
N ALA A 95 6.60 -5.20 -5.84
CA ALA A 95 7.84 -5.84 -6.30
C ALA A 95 8.00 -5.85 -7.82
N LEU A 96 6.88 -5.93 -8.54
CA LEU A 96 6.89 -6.11 -9.98
C LEU A 96 7.22 -4.82 -10.73
N TYR A 97 7.13 -3.67 -10.07
CA TYR A 97 7.35 -2.39 -10.72
C TYR A 97 8.69 -1.75 -10.32
N THR A 98 9.56 -1.58 -11.32
CA THR A 98 10.79 -0.79 -11.17
C THR A 98 10.48 0.66 -11.57
N PRO A 99 10.60 1.63 -10.64
CA PRO A 99 10.36 3.03 -10.96
C PRO A 99 11.41 3.57 -11.93
N GLU A 100 10.97 4.35 -12.91
CA GLU A 100 11.84 4.99 -13.89
C GLU A 100 12.26 6.38 -13.37
N PRO A 101 13.55 6.63 -13.06
CA PRO A 101 13.95 7.84 -12.33
C PRO A 101 13.67 9.17 -13.06
N ARG A 102 13.36 9.12 -14.36
CA ARG A 102 13.08 10.30 -15.18
C ARG A 102 11.60 10.67 -15.22
N GLU A 103 10.74 9.74 -14.86
CA GLU A 103 9.29 9.95 -14.86
C GLU A 103 8.84 10.59 -13.55
N PRO A 104 7.81 11.47 -13.58
CA PRO A 104 7.34 12.14 -12.38
C PRO A 104 6.68 11.14 -11.44
N TYR A 105 6.90 11.32 -10.15
CA TYR A 105 6.25 10.52 -9.11
C TYR A 105 4.89 11.11 -8.72
N TRP A 106 3.95 10.24 -8.43
CA TRP A 106 2.58 10.57 -8.06
C TRP A 106 2.29 10.02 -6.67
N PRO A 107 2.52 10.83 -5.62
CA PRO A 107 2.02 10.52 -4.29
C PRO A 107 0.51 10.80 -4.20
N PHE A 108 -0.24 9.79 -3.76
CA PHE A 108 -1.67 9.79 -3.46
C PHE A 108 -1.89 9.66 -1.95
N PRO A 109 -1.71 10.75 -1.18
CA PRO A 109 -2.10 10.79 0.23
C PRO A 109 -3.63 10.79 0.38
N ASP A 110 -4.12 10.13 1.43
CA ASP A 110 -5.52 10.16 1.84
C ASP A 110 -5.60 10.11 3.38
N ALA A 111 -6.59 10.78 3.96
CA ALA A 111 -6.80 10.77 5.41
C ALA A 111 -8.19 10.28 5.79
N SER A 112 -8.21 9.22 6.59
CA SER A 112 -9.42 8.75 7.27
C SER A 112 -9.60 9.44 8.64
N ALA A 113 -10.68 9.07 9.35
CA ALA A 113 -10.89 9.59 10.69
C ALA A 113 -9.84 9.15 11.71
N THR A 114 -9.15 8.02 11.45
CA THR A 114 -8.30 7.35 12.43
C THR A 114 -6.86 7.14 11.96
N ALA A 115 -6.57 7.36 10.67
CA ALA A 115 -5.24 7.16 10.09
C ALA A 115 -5.08 7.94 8.78
N ALA A 116 -3.84 8.24 8.42
CA ALA A 116 -3.44 8.64 7.07
C ALA A 116 -2.90 7.43 6.30
N GLY A 117 -3.15 7.38 5.00
CA GLY A 117 -2.58 6.44 4.05
C GLY A 117 -1.90 7.19 2.91
N ALA A 118 -0.94 6.55 2.25
CA ALA A 118 -0.35 7.10 1.04
C ALA A 118 0.11 5.98 0.10
N CYS A 119 -0.15 6.17 -1.20
CA CYS A 119 0.46 5.39 -2.27
C CYS A 119 1.43 6.27 -3.04
N LEU A 120 2.64 5.78 -3.31
CA LEU A 120 3.55 6.33 -4.28
C LEU A 120 3.44 5.51 -5.57
N ALA A 121 3.13 6.15 -6.69
CA ALA A 121 3.10 5.49 -7.99
C ALA A 121 3.79 6.35 -9.07
N GLN A 122 3.99 5.75 -10.24
CA GLN A 122 4.25 6.45 -11.49
C GLN A 122 3.13 6.14 -12.46
N VAL A 123 2.78 7.11 -13.30
CA VAL A 123 1.79 6.92 -14.36
C VAL A 123 2.55 6.58 -15.64
N GLY A 124 2.29 5.40 -16.20
CA GLY A 124 2.87 4.99 -17.47
C GLY A 124 2.31 5.78 -18.66
N GLU A 125 2.95 5.69 -19.83
CA GLU A 125 2.45 6.32 -21.07
C GLU A 125 1.05 5.83 -21.47
N ASP A 126 0.68 4.62 -21.03
CA ASP A 126 -0.64 4.01 -21.19
C ASP A 126 -1.70 4.58 -20.23
N GLY A 127 -1.32 5.52 -19.36
CA GLY A 127 -2.18 6.08 -18.32
C GLY A 127 -2.41 5.13 -17.14
N ALA A 128 -1.75 3.97 -17.11
CA ALA A 128 -1.87 3.03 -16.02
C ALA A 128 -0.99 3.46 -14.83
N GLU A 129 -1.57 3.45 -13.63
CA GLU A 129 -0.84 3.72 -12.40
C GLU A 129 -0.05 2.49 -11.96
N LYS A 130 1.25 2.69 -11.73
CA LYS A 130 2.19 1.65 -11.38
C LYS A 130 2.72 1.93 -9.97
N PRO A 131 2.24 1.18 -8.96
CA PRO A 131 2.59 1.44 -7.57
C PRO A 131 4.05 1.10 -7.30
N ILE A 132 4.70 1.95 -6.51
CA ILE A 132 6.11 1.87 -6.11
C ILE A 132 6.24 1.63 -4.62
N ALA A 133 5.37 2.24 -3.80
CA ALA A 133 5.37 2.04 -2.36
C ALA A 133 4.02 2.40 -1.75
N PHE A 134 3.71 1.78 -0.62
CA PHE A 134 2.60 2.18 0.24
C PHE A 134 3.12 2.51 1.62
N ALA A 135 2.43 3.44 2.26
CA ALA A 135 2.64 3.77 3.66
C ALA A 135 1.29 3.98 4.35
N SER A 136 1.28 3.77 5.67
CA SER A 136 0.16 4.15 6.52
C SER A 136 0.66 4.69 7.86
N HIS A 137 -0.07 5.66 8.41
CA HIS A 137 0.21 6.27 9.69
C HIS A 137 -1.06 6.35 10.52
N ARG A 138 -1.06 5.64 11.65
CA ARG A 138 -2.16 5.70 12.61
C ARG A 138 -2.13 7.00 13.39
N PHE A 139 -3.28 7.67 13.48
CA PHE A 139 -3.40 8.87 14.27
C PHE A 139 -3.40 8.57 15.78
N THR A 140 -2.67 9.38 16.52
CA THR A 140 -2.75 9.45 17.99
C THR A 140 -4.13 9.99 18.43
N PRO A 141 -4.54 9.80 19.69
CA PRO A 141 -5.81 10.32 20.20
C PRO A 141 -6.00 11.84 20.05
N THR A 142 -4.91 12.59 19.91
CA THR A 142 -4.95 14.02 19.61
C THR A 142 -5.22 14.26 18.13
N GLN A 143 -4.54 13.52 17.25
CA GLN A 143 -4.67 13.64 15.80
C GLN A 143 -6.04 13.20 15.27
N THR A 144 -6.68 12.23 15.92
CA THR A 144 -8.05 11.81 15.55
C THR A 144 -9.10 12.89 15.78
N ARG A 145 -8.80 13.89 16.64
CA ARG A 145 -9.67 15.04 16.93
C ARG A 145 -9.47 16.21 15.98
N TRP A 146 -8.48 16.14 15.09
CA TRP A 146 -8.28 17.14 14.05
C TRP A 146 -9.47 17.17 13.09
N SER A 147 -9.73 18.34 12.53
CA SER A 147 -10.69 18.51 11.45
C SER A 147 -10.24 17.72 10.21
N THR A 148 -11.18 17.39 9.32
CA THR A 148 -10.85 16.67 8.07
C THR A 148 -9.75 17.39 7.27
N ILE A 149 -9.82 18.72 7.14
CA ILE A 149 -8.83 19.52 6.41
C ILE A 149 -7.43 19.38 7.03
N GLU A 150 -7.33 19.41 8.36
CA GLU A 150 -6.05 19.24 9.06
C GLU A 150 -5.47 17.82 8.88
N ARG A 151 -6.34 16.81 8.84
CA ARG A 151 -5.93 15.41 8.61
C ARG A 151 -5.42 15.20 7.17
N GLU A 152 -6.09 15.75 6.17
CA GLU A 152 -5.62 15.72 4.77
C GLU A 152 -4.29 16.44 4.61
N ALA A 153 -4.17 17.66 5.17
CA ALA A 153 -2.92 18.42 5.13
C ALA A 153 -1.78 17.65 5.81
N PHE A 154 -2.06 17.00 6.94
CA PHE A 154 -1.09 16.12 7.59
C PHE A 154 -0.71 14.94 6.70
N ALA A 155 -1.68 14.26 6.07
CA ALA A 155 -1.42 13.11 5.20
C ALA A 155 -0.52 13.48 4.02
N ILE A 156 -0.73 14.64 3.39
CA ILE A 156 0.15 15.16 2.33
C ILE A 156 1.57 15.35 2.84
N ILE A 157 1.75 16.12 3.92
CA ILE A 157 3.08 16.43 4.46
C ILE A 157 3.80 15.16 4.92
N TRP A 158 3.08 14.27 5.59
CA TRP A 158 3.63 13.00 6.06
C TRP A 158 4.02 12.10 4.88
N ALA A 159 3.20 11.96 3.86
CA ALA A 159 3.50 11.15 2.67
C ALA A 159 4.76 11.65 1.95
N LEU A 160 4.92 12.97 1.80
CA LEU A 160 6.13 13.55 1.19
C LEU A 160 7.39 13.23 1.98
N LYS A 161 7.30 13.22 3.32
CA LYS A 161 8.42 12.85 4.20
C LYS A 161 8.72 11.36 4.16
N GLU A 162 7.68 10.54 4.17
CA GLU A 162 7.79 9.08 4.15
C GLU A 162 8.41 8.57 2.84
N PHE A 163 8.14 9.26 1.73
CA PHE A 163 8.67 8.95 0.42
C PHE A 163 9.86 9.81 -0.01
N ASP A 164 10.48 10.56 0.92
CA ASP A 164 11.59 11.48 0.61
C ASP A 164 12.71 10.83 -0.20
N TYR A 165 13.06 9.57 0.12
CA TYR A 165 14.04 8.78 -0.63
C TYR A 165 13.79 8.75 -2.16
N TRP A 166 12.52 8.71 -2.57
CA TRP A 166 12.13 8.69 -3.98
C TRP A 166 11.87 10.09 -4.54
N LEU A 167 11.31 10.98 -3.72
CA LEU A 167 10.82 12.29 -4.16
C LEU A 167 11.92 13.36 -4.19
N PHE A 168 13.03 13.15 -3.47
CA PHE A 168 14.09 14.15 -3.33
C PHE A 168 14.70 14.51 -4.70
N GLY A 169 14.49 15.77 -5.12
CA GLY A 169 14.98 16.28 -6.41
C GLY A 169 14.22 15.79 -7.65
N ALA A 170 13.16 14.99 -7.47
CA ALA A 170 12.32 14.50 -8.56
C ALA A 170 11.14 15.45 -8.86
N ARG A 171 10.53 15.29 -10.03
CA ARG A 171 9.25 15.95 -10.34
C ARG A 171 8.13 15.17 -9.67
N ILE A 172 7.21 15.86 -9.01
CA ILE A 172 6.13 15.23 -8.25
C ILE A 172 4.77 15.84 -8.61
N HIS A 173 3.73 15.01 -8.63
CA HIS A 173 2.33 15.42 -8.77
C HIS A 173 1.54 14.86 -7.59
N VAL A 174 1.24 15.72 -6.61
CA VAL A 174 0.44 15.33 -5.44
C VAL A 174 -1.03 15.30 -5.84
N VAL A 175 -1.72 14.21 -5.54
CA VAL A 175 -3.16 14.04 -5.77
C VAL A 175 -3.82 13.73 -4.42
N SER A 176 -4.67 14.65 -3.95
CA SER A 176 -5.38 14.59 -2.65
C SER A 176 -6.80 15.09 -2.80
#